data_AF-A0A2M7Z1M0-F1
#
_entry.id   AF-A0A2M7Z1M0-F1
#
_cell.length_a   1.000
_cell.length_b   1.000
_cell.length_c   1.000
_cell.angle_alpha   90.00
_cell.angle_beta   90.00
_cell.angle_gamma   90.00
#
_symmetry.space_group_name_H-M   'P 1'
#
loop_
_entity.id
_entity.type
_entity.pdbx_description
1 polymer ?
#
loop_
_entity_poly.entity_id
_entity_poly.type
_entity_poly.pdbx_seq_one_letter_code
_entity_poly.pdbx_strand_id
1 'polypeptide(L)'
;MRKTGVRFLILAIIGWSSITMPMSAQSGSTPKDGELVYPADYKTYSAFLHGIQKPDAVRDLYINPTGAKAQAGQAFANGSILVMEIYNAKKNAEGSFEKGADGNLVKADLAKVFVMQKDAGWGTHAPENLKNGDWIYSA
;
A
#
# COMPACT_ATOMS: atom_id res chain seq x y z
N MET A 1 40.90 44.55 40.44
CA MET A 1 40.69 44.68 38.97
C MET A 1 40.84 43.29 38.35
N ARG A 2 39.78 42.47 38.33
CA ARG A 2 39.05 41.97 37.14
C ARG A 2 39.91 41.76 35.88
N LYS A 3 40.04 40.50 35.43
CA LYS A 3 39.40 40.00 34.19
C LYS A 3 39.53 38.47 34.08
N THR A 4 38.38 37.82 34.14
CA THR A 4 38.11 36.39 34.00
C THR A 4 38.20 36.00 32.52
N GLY A 5 39.01 34.99 32.19
CA GLY A 5 39.09 34.42 30.83
C GLY A 5 38.03 33.33 30.64
N VAL A 6 37.09 33.54 29.72
CA VAL A 6 36.06 32.57 29.33
C VAL A 6 36.66 31.59 28.31
N ARG A 7 36.60 30.29 28.61
CA ARG A 7 36.89 29.18 27.70
C ARG A 7 35.64 28.88 26.88
N PHE A 8 35.74 28.94 25.55
CA PHE A 8 34.71 28.41 24.65
C PHE A 8 35.06 26.96 24.27
N LEU A 9 34.21 26.02 24.69
CA LEU A 9 34.23 24.63 24.29
C LEU A 9 33.23 24.48 23.12
N ILE A 10 33.72 24.20 21.91
CA ILE A 10 32.88 23.92 20.75
C ILE A 10 32.55 22.42 20.75
N LEU A 11 31.29 22.08 21.04
CA LEU A 11 30.72 20.75 20.80
C LEU A 11 30.37 20.63 19.31
N ALA A 12 31.02 19.73 18.59
CA ALA A 12 30.63 19.32 17.25
C ALA A 12 29.49 18.30 17.33
N ILE A 13 28.29 18.70 16.89
CA ILE A 13 27.12 17.83 16.80
C ILE A 13 27.24 17.04 15.50
N ILE A 14 27.47 15.73 15.59
CA ILE A 14 27.47 14.82 14.44
C ILE A 14 26.01 14.63 14.01
N GLY A 15 25.63 15.27 12.91
CA GLY A 15 24.32 15.15 12.29
C GLY A 15 24.14 13.77 11.66
N TRP A 16 23.16 13.01 12.14
CA TRP A 16 22.71 11.77 11.53
C TRP A 16 21.84 12.11 10.33
N SER A 17 22.41 12.07 9.12
CA SER A 17 21.62 12.23 7.89
C SER A 17 20.78 10.98 7.67
N SER A 18 19.50 11.03 8.02
CA SER A 18 18.51 10.07 7.57
C SER A 18 18.36 10.23 6.05
N ILE A 19 18.82 9.24 5.29
CA ILE A 19 18.47 9.12 3.87
C ILE A 19 16.98 8.76 3.81
N THR A 20 16.13 9.76 3.64
CA THR A 20 14.74 9.57 3.22
C THR A 20 14.76 9.12 1.77
N MET A 21 14.64 7.82 1.53
CA MET A 21 14.31 7.32 0.20
C MET A 21 12.93 7.89 -0.17
N PRO A 22 12.78 8.56 -1.33
CA PRO A 22 11.47 8.94 -1.80
C PRO A 22 10.68 7.66 -2.09
N MET A 23 9.60 7.48 -1.34
CA MET A 23 8.53 6.56 -1.72
C MET A 23 8.14 6.91 -3.16
N SER A 24 8.21 5.94 -4.07
CA SER A 24 7.85 6.15 -5.48
C SER A 24 6.36 6.41 -5.61
N ALA A 25 5.93 7.63 -5.33
CA ALA A 25 4.67 8.18 -5.81
C ALA A 25 4.90 8.64 -7.25
N GLN A 26 4.08 8.15 -8.19
CA GLN A 26 4.10 8.57 -9.58
C GLN A 26 3.94 10.10 -9.65
N SER A 27 5.05 10.78 -9.92
CA SER A 27 5.09 12.24 -10.10
C SER A 27 4.87 12.53 -11.58
N GLY A 28 3.63 12.85 -11.95
CA GLY A 28 3.18 13.10 -13.33
C GLY A 28 1.75 13.65 -13.35
N SER A 29 1.18 13.86 -14.54
CA SER A 29 -0.23 14.23 -14.70
C SER A 29 -1.16 13.23 -14.00
N THR A 30 -2.31 13.70 -13.52
CA THR A 30 -3.34 12.86 -12.89
C THR A 30 -3.62 11.60 -13.73
N PRO A 31 -3.37 10.39 -13.20
CA PRO A 31 -3.57 9.15 -13.94
C PRO A 31 -5.05 8.87 -14.13
N LYS A 32 -5.41 8.29 -15.27
CA LYS A 32 -6.73 7.69 -15.47
C LYS A 32 -6.75 6.27 -14.88
N ASP A 33 -7.96 5.71 -14.81
CA ASP A 33 -8.13 4.29 -14.54
C ASP A 33 -7.34 3.43 -15.55
N GLY A 34 -6.66 2.41 -15.04
CA GLY A 34 -5.74 1.55 -15.79
C GLY A 34 -4.33 2.13 -15.96
N GLU A 35 -4.06 3.37 -15.58
CA GLU A 35 -2.75 4.03 -15.81
C GLU A 35 -1.83 4.07 -14.57
N LEU A 36 -2.26 3.50 -13.43
CA LEU A 36 -1.40 3.44 -12.25
C LEU A 36 -0.19 2.55 -12.48
N VAL A 37 0.98 3.04 -12.05
CA VAL A 37 2.20 2.23 -11.98
C VAL A 37 2.05 1.15 -10.92
N TYR A 38 2.45 -0.05 -11.30
CA TYR A 38 2.49 -1.19 -10.42
C TYR A 38 3.78 -1.15 -9.57
N PRO A 39 3.73 -0.91 -8.24
CA PRO A 39 4.93 -0.71 -7.45
C PRO A 39 5.68 -2.04 -7.34
N ALA A 40 6.89 -2.15 -7.90
CA ALA A 40 7.63 -3.42 -7.92
C ALA A 40 8.00 -3.95 -6.53
N ASP A 41 8.08 -3.06 -5.54
CA ASP A 41 8.48 -3.33 -4.16
C ASP A 41 7.30 -3.54 -3.21
N TYR A 42 6.05 -3.61 -3.70
CA TYR A 42 4.85 -3.70 -2.86
C TYR A 42 4.86 -4.87 -1.87
N LYS A 43 5.61 -5.94 -2.17
CA LYS A 43 5.79 -7.08 -1.26
C LYS A 43 6.57 -6.74 0.02
N THR A 44 7.27 -5.62 0.03
CA THR A 44 7.93 -5.06 1.23
C THR A 44 6.97 -4.25 2.10
N TYR A 45 5.79 -3.93 1.58
CA TYR A 45 4.77 -3.19 2.32
C TYR A 45 4.14 -4.09 3.38
N SER A 46 3.55 -3.47 4.40
CA SER A 46 2.82 -4.21 5.42
C SER A 46 1.60 -4.91 4.81
N ALA A 47 1.40 -6.19 5.17
CA ALA A 47 0.14 -6.85 4.93
C ALA A 47 -0.95 -6.14 5.74
N PHE A 48 -1.93 -5.56 5.05
CA PHE A 48 -3.05 -4.87 5.66
C PHE A 48 -4.18 -5.83 6.00
N LEU A 49 -4.57 -6.65 5.02
CA LEU A 49 -5.54 -7.73 5.17
C LEU A 49 -4.98 -8.96 4.48
N HIS A 50 -5.07 -10.13 5.13
CA HIS A 50 -4.55 -11.37 4.59
C HIS A 50 -5.61 -12.47 4.65
N GLY A 51 -5.68 -13.30 3.61
CA GLY A 51 -6.55 -14.47 3.61
C GLY A 51 -8.05 -14.14 3.49
N ILE A 52 -8.41 -13.02 2.88
CA ILE A 52 -9.82 -12.62 2.72
C ILE A 52 -10.52 -13.63 1.80
N GLN A 53 -11.49 -14.35 2.37
CA GLN A 53 -12.23 -15.41 1.69
C GLN A 53 -13.28 -14.83 0.72
N LYS A 54 -13.27 -15.30 -0.53
CA LYS A 54 -14.32 -15.08 -1.55
C LYS A 54 -14.88 -16.44 -2.00
N PRO A 55 -15.98 -16.50 -2.77
CA PRO A 55 -16.56 -17.79 -3.17
C PRO A 55 -15.59 -18.76 -3.88
N ASP A 56 -14.65 -18.23 -4.66
CA ASP A 56 -13.75 -18.96 -5.54
C ASP A 56 -12.29 -18.47 -5.51
N ALA A 57 -11.97 -17.57 -4.58
CA ALA A 57 -10.67 -16.90 -4.52
C ALA A 57 -10.31 -16.49 -3.10
N VAL A 58 -9.03 -16.22 -2.87
CA VAL A 58 -8.51 -15.65 -1.63
C VAL A 58 -7.74 -14.38 -1.96
N ARG A 59 -7.93 -13.32 -1.18
CA ARG A 59 -7.31 -12.02 -1.43
C ARG A 59 -6.38 -11.60 -0.30
N ASP A 60 -5.25 -11.04 -0.70
CA ASP A 60 -4.31 -10.38 0.21
C ASP A 60 -4.15 -8.93 -0.23
N LEU A 61 -4.20 -8.02 0.74
CA LEU A 61 -4.00 -6.59 0.52
C LEU A 61 -2.74 -6.14 1.25
N TYR A 62 -1.87 -5.47 0.52
CA TYR A 62 -0.67 -4.81 0.99
C TYR A 62 -0.92 -3.31 1.01
N ILE A 63 -0.41 -2.62 2.03
CA ILE A 63 -0.57 -1.17 2.16
C ILE A 63 0.76 -0.50 2.41
N ASN A 64 1.05 0.55 1.64
CA ASN A 64 2.27 1.29 1.79
C ASN A 64 2.32 2.00 3.17
N PRO A 65 3.52 2.31 3.70
CA PRO A 65 3.70 3.07 4.95
C PRO A 65 2.85 4.35 5.12
N THR A 66 2.50 5.07 4.04
CA THR A 66 1.60 6.22 4.11
C THR A 66 0.18 5.80 4.46
N GLY A 67 -0.38 4.83 3.73
CA GLY A 67 -1.71 4.31 4.00
C GLY A 67 -1.81 3.57 5.34
N ALA A 68 -0.73 2.91 5.77
CA ALA A 68 -0.67 2.18 7.04
C ALA A 68 -0.89 3.07 8.28
N LYS A 69 -0.73 4.40 8.15
CA LYS A 69 -0.98 5.37 9.22
C LYS A 69 -2.45 5.78 9.34
N ALA A 70 -3.33 5.28 8.47
CA ALA A 70 -4.75 5.61 8.50
C ALA A 70 -5.39 5.22 9.83
N GLN A 71 -6.34 6.03 10.28
CA GLN A 71 -7.08 5.83 11.52
C GLN A 71 -8.53 5.52 11.20
N ALA A 72 -9.16 4.69 12.03
CA ALA A 72 -10.57 4.34 11.87
C ALA A 72 -11.45 5.61 11.85
N GLY A 73 -12.36 5.68 10.87
CA GLY A 73 -13.24 6.84 10.67
C GLY A 73 -12.58 8.03 9.95
N GLN A 74 -11.28 7.96 9.62
CA GLN A 74 -10.60 8.98 8.83
C GLN A 74 -10.37 8.49 7.39
N ALA A 75 -10.32 9.44 6.46
CA ALA A 75 -9.93 9.13 5.09
C ALA A 75 -8.44 8.73 5.04
N PHE A 76 -8.10 7.82 4.13
CA PHE A 76 -6.70 7.57 3.79
C PHE A 76 -6.03 8.85 3.30
N ALA A 77 -4.77 9.06 3.68
CA ALA A 77 -3.99 10.20 3.23
C ALA A 77 -3.67 10.09 1.73
N ASN A 78 -3.41 11.23 1.08
CA ASN A 78 -2.85 11.25 -0.27
C ASN A 78 -1.48 10.55 -0.28
N GLY A 79 -1.17 9.86 -1.38
CA GLY A 79 -0.02 8.95 -1.48
C GLY A 79 -0.24 7.59 -0.83
N SER A 80 -1.46 7.27 -0.38
CA SER A 80 -1.81 5.90 0.03
C SER A 80 -1.87 5.00 -1.20
N ILE A 81 -1.18 3.86 -1.12
CA ILE A 81 -1.19 2.83 -2.14
C ILE A 81 -1.61 1.51 -1.48
N LEU A 82 -2.61 0.87 -2.08
CA LEU A 82 -3.07 -0.46 -1.75
C LEU A 82 -2.85 -1.38 -2.95
N VAL A 83 -2.24 -2.53 -2.71
CA VAL A 83 -2.05 -3.57 -3.74
C VAL A 83 -2.79 -4.81 -3.30
N MET A 84 -3.76 -5.24 -4.09
CA MET A 84 -4.62 -6.40 -3.82
C MET A 84 -4.28 -7.55 -4.75
N GLU A 85 -3.68 -8.59 -4.20
CA GLU A 85 -3.50 -9.86 -4.89
C GLU A 85 -4.74 -10.72 -4.76
N ILE A 86 -5.13 -11.33 -5.87
CA ILE A 86 -6.19 -12.32 -5.93
C ILE A 86 -5.58 -13.65 -6.34
N TYR A 87 -5.68 -14.63 -5.45
CA TYR A 87 -5.31 -16.01 -5.70
C TYR A 87 -6.54 -16.84 -6.03
N ASN A 88 -6.42 -17.75 -6.98
CA ASN A 88 -7.45 -18.76 -7.21
C ASN A 88 -7.59 -19.66 -5.97
N ALA A 89 -8.80 -20.12 -5.67
CA ALA A 89 -8.99 -21.18 -4.69
C ALA A 89 -8.65 -22.53 -5.32
N LYS A 90 -7.83 -23.32 -4.61
CA LYS A 90 -7.43 -24.65 -5.06
C LYS A 90 -8.64 -25.56 -5.19
N LYS A 91 -8.75 -26.28 -6.30
CA LYS A 91 -9.77 -27.32 -6.49
C LYS A 91 -9.19 -28.69 -6.18
N ASN A 92 -10.03 -29.57 -5.61
CA ASN A 92 -9.74 -30.98 -5.43
C ASN A 92 -10.04 -31.78 -6.72
N ALA A 93 -9.83 -33.09 -6.68
CA ALA A 93 -10.05 -33.98 -7.84
C ALA A 93 -11.52 -34.00 -8.29
N GLU A 94 -12.46 -33.72 -7.38
CA GLU A 94 -13.89 -33.65 -7.64
C GLU A 94 -14.34 -32.28 -8.18
N GLY A 95 -13.41 -31.34 -8.36
CA GLY A 95 -13.69 -29.99 -8.87
C GLY A 95 -14.27 -29.02 -7.84
N SER A 96 -14.41 -29.45 -6.58
CA SER A 96 -14.82 -28.60 -5.45
C SER A 96 -13.61 -27.87 -4.86
N PHE A 97 -13.83 -26.74 -4.17
CA PHE A 97 -12.73 -26.01 -3.54
C PHE A 97 -12.22 -26.71 -2.28
N GLU A 98 -10.91 -26.92 -2.22
CA GLU A 98 -10.20 -27.47 -1.07
C GLU A 98 -10.23 -26.49 0.10
N LYS A 99 -10.52 -27.02 1.29
CA LYS A 99 -10.48 -26.27 2.53
C LYS A 99 -9.38 -26.79 3.43
N GLY A 100 -8.64 -25.88 4.05
CA GLY A 100 -7.63 -26.19 5.06
C GLY A 100 -8.27 -26.69 6.35
N ALA A 101 -7.42 -27.08 7.31
CA ALA A 101 -7.86 -27.52 8.64
C ALA A 101 -8.63 -26.44 9.42
N ASP A 102 -8.45 -25.17 9.06
CA ASP A 102 -9.15 -24.01 9.59
C ASP A 102 -10.51 -23.74 8.91
N GLY A 103 -10.88 -24.54 7.90
CA GLY A 103 -12.10 -24.37 7.12
C GLY A 103 -12.03 -23.28 6.03
N ASN A 104 -10.90 -22.60 5.87
CA ASN A 104 -10.68 -21.59 4.84
C ASN A 104 -10.26 -22.23 3.52
N LEU A 105 -10.50 -21.53 2.41
CA LEU A 105 -10.04 -21.94 1.08
C LEU A 105 -8.52 -21.98 1.04
N VAL A 106 -7.98 -23.04 0.43
CA VAL A 106 -6.55 -23.15 0.15
C VAL A 106 -6.20 -22.30 -1.07
N LYS A 107 -5.17 -21.45 -0.97
CA LYS A 107 -4.66 -20.65 -2.10
C LYS A 107 -3.99 -21.55 -3.15
N ALA A 108 -4.23 -21.26 -4.41
CA ALA A 108 -3.52 -21.82 -5.55
C ALA A 108 -2.62 -20.76 -6.19
N ASP A 109 -2.68 -20.60 -7.51
CA ASP A 109 -1.92 -19.63 -8.28
C ASP A 109 -2.44 -18.19 -8.12
N LEU A 110 -1.53 -17.23 -8.31
CA LEU A 110 -1.87 -15.81 -8.35
C LEU A 110 -2.61 -15.51 -9.66
N ALA A 111 -3.89 -15.15 -9.56
CA ALA A 111 -4.76 -14.93 -10.70
C ALA A 111 -4.69 -13.50 -11.23
N LYS A 112 -4.56 -12.51 -10.33
CA LYS A 112 -4.55 -11.09 -10.69
C LYS A 112 -3.92 -10.25 -9.60
N VAL A 113 -3.42 -9.08 -9.96
CA VAL A 113 -3.13 -8.04 -8.98
C VAL A 113 -3.71 -6.69 -9.37
N PHE A 114 -4.36 -6.06 -8.40
CA PHE A 114 -4.97 -4.74 -8.54
C PHE A 114 -4.18 -3.71 -7.73
N VAL A 115 -4.06 -2.51 -8.26
CA VAL A 115 -3.48 -1.36 -7.56
C VAL A 115 -4.54 -0.31 -7.39
N MET A 116 -4.58 0.28 -6.20
CA MET A 116 -5.42 1.41 -5.86
C MET A 116 -4.53 2.48 -5.28
N GLN A 117 -4.61 3.69 -5.82
CA GLN A 117 -3.85 4.83 -5.31
C GLN A 117 -4.77 6.02 -5.12
N LYS A 118 -4.52 6.74 -4.02
CA LYS A 118 -5.23 7.96 -3.66
C LYS A 118 -4.30 9.15 -3.78
N ASP A 119 -4.72 10.18 -4.50
CA ASP A 119 -4.07 11.49 -4.47
C ASP A 119 -5.05 12.62 -4.80
N ALA A 120 -4.72 13.84 -4.42
CA ALA A 120 -5.63 14.99 -4.47
C ALA A 120 -6.24 15.19 -5.87
N GLY A 121 -7.57 15.17 -5.94
CA GLY A 121 -8.33 15.44 -7.17
C GLY A 121 -8.32 14.31 -8.21
N TRP A 122 -7.64 13.19 -7.94
CA TRP A 122 -7.51 12.10 -8.92
C TRP A 122 -8.84 11.41 -9.20
N GLY A 123 -9.73 11.29 -8.22
CA GLY A 123 -10.97 10.52 -8.38
C GLY A 123 -11.97 11.08 -9.38
N THR A 124 -11.75 12.30 -9.87
CA THR A 124 -12.49 12.85 -11.01
C THR A 124 -12.27 12.06 -12.31
N HIS A 125 -11.15 11.34 -12.41
CA HIS A 125 -10.77 10.49 -13.54
C HIS A 125 -11.18 9.02 -13.38
N ALA A 126 -11.81 8.65 -12.25
CA ALA A 126 -12.34 7.31 -12.05
C ALA A 126 -13.66 7.11 -12.84
N PRO A 127 -13.91 5.90 -13.38
CA PRO A 127 -15.21 5.53 -13.94
C PRO A 127 -16.34 5.78 -12.95
N GLU A 128 -17.52 6.15 -13.44
CA GLU A 128 -18.65 6.55 -12.60
C GLU A 128 -19.00 5.49 -11.53
N ASN A 129 -18.95 4.21 -11.89
CA ASN A 129 -19.21 3.09 -10.99
C ASN A 129 -18.09 2.79 -9.99
N LEU A 130 -16.92 3.44 -10.12
CA LEU A 130 -15.76 3.30 -9.25
C LEU A 130 -15.42 4.59 -8.50
N LYS A 131 -16.20 5.67 -8.68
CA LYS A 131 -15.98 6.94 -7.97
C LYS A 131 -16.10 6.74 -6.47
N ASN A 132 -14.97 6.86 -5.79
CA ASN A 132 -14.87 6.76 -4.34
C ASN A 132 -13.83 7.77 -3.86
N GLY A 133 -14.26 9.00 -3.56
CA GLY A 133 -13.34 10.08 -3.22
C GLY A 133 -12.30 10.30 -4.33
N ASP A 134 -11.02 10.22 -3.95
CA ASP A 134 -9.86 10.55 -4.80
C ASP A 134 -9.06 9.31 -5.23
N TRP A 135 -9.70 8.14 -5.26
CA TRP A 135 -9.06 6.88 -5.64
C TRP A 135 -9.09 6.64 -7.16
N ILE A 136 -7.99 6.10 -7.69
CA ILE A 136 -7.86 5.54 -9.03
C ILE A 136 -7.43 4.08 -8.93
N TYR A 137 -7.73 3.28 -9.96
CA TYR A 137 -7.55 1.83 -9.98
C TYR A 137 -6.77 1.39 -11.23
N SER A 138 -6.05 0.27 -11.13
CA SER A 138 -5.44 -0.45 -12.26
C SER A 138 -5.39 -1.96 -11.94
N ALA A 139 -5.41 -2.81 -12.96
CA ALA A 139 -5.65 -4.26 -12.84
C ALA A 139 -5.00 -5.09 -13.95
#